data_AF-A0A542AS24-F1
#
_entry.id   AF-A0A542AS24-F1
#
_cell.length_a   1.000
_cell.length_b   1.000
_cell.length_c   1.000
_cell.angle_alpha   90.00
_cell.angle_beta   90.00
_cell.angle_gamma   90.00
#
_symmetry.space_group_name_H-M   'P 1'
#
loop_
_entity.id
_entity.type
_entity.pdbx_description
1 polymer ?
#
loop_
_entity_poly.entity_id
_entity_poly.type
_entity_poly.pdbx_seq_one_letter_code
_entity_poly.pdbx_strand_id
1 'polypeptide(L)'
;MQDKTMVNDALSMEKSDLTFYANAISECSNQSLRSALQQIRNKCETSQYELYKLAETKGFYKPAAQANEQEIQQIKTQLQG
;
A
#
# COMPACT_ATOMS: atom_id res chain seq x y z
N MET A 1 -0.15 -2.16 -23.75
CA MET A 1 1.22 -2.12 -23.18
C MET A 1 1.48 -0.79 -22.48
N GLN A 2 1.23 0.35 -23.13
CA GLN A 2 1.41 1.69 -22.53
C GLN A 2 0.58 1.89 -21.25
N ASP A 3 -0.72 1.56 -21.28
CA ASP A 3 -1.59 1.68 -20.09
C ASP A 3 -1.12 0.85 -18.90
N LYS A 4 -0.62 -0.36 -19.16
CA LYS A 4 -0.07 -1.24 -18.12
C LYS A 4 1.18 -0.64 -17.48
N THR A 5 2.06 -0.06 -18.29
CA THR A 5 3.25 0.65 -17.79
C THR A 5 2.85 1.87 -16.98
N MET A 6 1.94 2.72 -17.49
CA MET A 6 1.46 3.90 -16.78
C MET A 6 0.82 3.56 -15.43
N VAL A 7 0.01 2.50 -15.37
CA VAL A 7 -0.61 2.03 -14.13
C VAL A 7 0.44 1.51 -13.14
N ASN A 8 1.45 0.77 -13.61
CA ASN A 8 2.53 0.31 -12.75
C ASN A 8 3.43 1.45 -12.25
N ASP A 9 3.67 2.47 -13.07
CA ASP A 9 4.43 3.66 -12.68
C ASP A 9 3.67 4.46 -11.62
N ALA A 10 2.36 4.68 -11.83
CA ALA A 10 1.50 5.35 -10.85
C ALA A 10 1.44 4.57 -9.52
N LEU A 11 1.27 3.24 -9.57
CA LEU A 11 1.33 2.38 -8.37
C LEU A 11 2.68 2.45 -7.65
N SER A 12 3.78 2.64 -8.39
CA SER A 12 5.12 2.76 -7.82
C SER A 12 5.35 4.13 -7.19
N MET A 13 4.85 5.20 -7.81
CA MET A 13 4.86 6.55 -7.24
C MET A 13 4.08 6.61 -5.93
N GLU A 14 2.85 6.09 -5.91
CA GLU A 14 2.01 6.13 -4.69
C GLU A 14 2.66 5.36 -3.54
N LYS A 15 3.35 4.24 -3.82
CA LYS A 15 4.14 3.52 -2.80
C LYS A 15 5.26 4.39 -2.23
N SER A 16 5.98 5.11 -3.10
CA SER A 16 7.03 6.03 -2.67
C SER A 16 6.47 7.16 -1.79
N ASP A 17 5.33 7.73 -2.17
CA ASP A 17 4.65 8.78 -1.41
C ASP A 17 4.23 8.27 -0.02
N LEU A 18 3.69 7.05 0.07
CA LEU A 18 3.32 6.43 1.35
C LEU A 18 4.52 6.27 2.28
N THR A 19 5.67 5.82 1.77
CA THR A 19 6.92 5.74 2.55
C THR A 19 7.39 7.13 2.99
N PHE A 20 7.37 8.11 2.09
CA PHE A 20 7.74 9.48 2.41
C PHE A 20 6.88 10.05 3.53
N TYR A 21 5.55 9.94 3.43
CA TYR A 21 4.66 10.43 4.47
C TYR A 21 4.83 9.68 5.79
N ALA A 22 5.08 8.36 5.78
CA ALA A 22 5.33 7.60 7.00
C ALA A 22 6.55 8.15 7.77
N ASN A 23 7.67 8.41 7.07
CA ASN A 23 8.87 8.98 7.65
C ASN A 23 8.64 10.43 8.13
N ALA A 24 8.02 11.26 7.29
CA ALA A 24 7.71 12.64 7.64
C ALA A 24 6.80 12.72 8.88
N ILE A 25 5.81 11.81 9.00
CA ILE A 25 4.95 11.71 10.18
C ILE A 25 5.78 11.30 11.39
N SER A 26 6.65 10.27 11.32
CA SER A 26 7.42 9.83 12.49
C SER A 26 8.37 10.90 13.01
N GLU A 27 8.87 11.78 12.15
CA GLU A 27 9.81 12.85 12.48
C GLU A 27 9.13 14.19 12.80
N CYS A 28 7.81 14.32 12.60
CA CYS A 28 7.07 15.56 12.81
C CYS A 28 6.65 15.77 14.27
N SER A 29 7.22 16.80 14.92
CA SER A 29 6.86 17.23 16.27
C SER A 29 5.61 18.13 16.33
N ASN A 30 5.34 18.89 15.26
CA ASN A 30 4.17 19.77 15.19
C ASN A 30 2.89 18.96 14.97
N GLN A 31 1.97 19.00 15.94
CA GLN A 31 0.77 18.16 15.94
C GLN A 31 -0.21 18.47 14.81
N SER A 32 -0.36 19.74 14.45
CA SER A 32 -1.25 20.14 13.35
C SER A 32 -0.71 19.67 12.01
N LEU A 33 0.59 19.85 11.77
CA LEU A 33 1.26 19.37 10.56
C LEU A 33 1.25 17.84 10.50
N ARG A 34 1.55 17.15 11.60
CA ARG A 34 1.46 15.69 11.72
C ARG A 34 0.08 15.18 11.31
N SER A 35 -0.97 15.81 11.83
CA SER A 35 -2.36 15.44 11.51
C SER A 35 -2.68 15.64 10.02
N ALA A 36 -2.19 16.74 9.43
CA ALA A 36 -2.35 16.98 7.99
C ALA A 36 -1.63 15.92 7.13
N LEU A 37 -0.38 15.59 7.48
CA LEU A 37 0.39 14.54 6.79
C LEU A 37 -0.29 13.17 6.89
N GLN A 38 -0.85 12.83 8.06
CA GLN A 38 -1.64 11.61 8.24
C GLN A 38 -2.87 11.56 7.34
N GLN A 39 -3.61 12.67 7.22
CA GLN A 39 -4.77 12.74 6.33
C GLN A 39 -4.36 12.58 4.86
N ILE A 40 -3.26 13.19 4.44
CA ILE A 40 -2.75 13.04 3.06
C ILE A 40 -2.34 11.59 2.81
N ARG A 41 -1.56 10.99 3.72
CA ARG A 41 -1.16 9.58 3.63
C ARG A 41 -2.36 8.66 3.48
N ASN A 42 -3.40 8.84 4.28
CA ASN A 42 -4.61 8.02 4.22
C ASN A 42 -5.34 8.16 2.87
N LYS A 43 -5.35 9.36 2.28
CA LYS A 43 -5.90 9.57 0.93
C LYS A 43 -5.06 8.87 -0.13
N CYS A 44 -3.73 8.97 -0.06
CA CYS A 44 -2.83 8.25 -0.97
C CYS A 44 -3.04 6.73 -0.88
N GLU A 45 -3.22 6.18 0.32
CA GLU A 45 -3.47 4.75 0.50
C GLU A 45 -4.83 4.32 -0.09
N THR A 46 -5.85 5.17 0.06
CA THR A 46 -7.16 4.95 -0.58
C THR A 46 -7.04 4.93 -2.11
N SER A 47 -6.39 5.93 -2.70
CA SER A 47 -6.16 6.01 -4.15
C SER A 47 -5.33 4.82 -4.66
N GLN A 48 -4.32 4.41 -3.91
CA GLN A 48 -3.50 3.24 -4.23
C GLN A 48 -4.31 1.95 -4.27
N TYR A 49 -5.22 1.76 -3.31
CA TYR A 49 -6.09 0.61 -3.31
C TYR A 49 -7.07 0.61 -4.49
N GLU A 50 -7.68 1.75 -4.81
CA GLU A 50 -8.56 1.90 -5.96
C GLU A 50 -7.85 1.64 -7.29
N LEU A 51 -6.65 2.21 -7.46
CA LEU A 51 -5.82 2.00 -8.64
C LEU A 51 -5.40 0.53 -8.77
N TYR A 52 -5.03 -0.12 -7.66
CA TYR A 52 -4.74 -1.55 -7.61
C TYR A 52 -5.94 -2.39 -8.08
N LYS A 53 -7.14 -2.13 -7.57
CA LYS A 53 -8.37 -2.85 -7.97
C LYS A 53 -8.67 -2.64 -9.46
N LEU A 54 -8.49 -1.42 -9.96
CA LEU A 54 -8.64 -1.15 -11.39
C LEU A 54 -7.60 -1.89 -12.24
N ALA A 55 -6.34 -1.92 -11.79
CA ALA A 55 -5.26 -2.63 -12.46
C ALA A 55 -5.51 -4.16 -12.49
N GLU A 56 -6.02 -4.72 -11.40
CA GLU A 56 -6.40 -6.13 -11.29
C GLU A 56 -7.53 -6.47 -12.26
N THR A 57 -8.62 -5.69 -12.28
CA THR A 57 -9.77 -5.95 -13.18
C THR A 57 -9.40 -5.86 -14.66
N LYS A 58 -8.43 -5.01 -15.02
CA LYS A 58 -7.91 -4.87 -16.39
C LYS A 58 -6.81 -5.90 -16.74
N GLY A 59 -6.40 -6.76 -15.80
CA GLY A 59 -5.31 -7.71 -15.99
C GLY A 59 -3.92 -7.05 -16.11
N PHE A 60 -3.80 -5.79 -15.71
CA PHE A 60 -2.53 -5.05 -15.71
C PHE A 60 -1.65 -5.37 -14.50
N TYR A 61 -2.28 -5.82 -13.41
CA TYR A 61 -1.61 -6.24 -12.19
C TYR A 61 -2.09 -7.62 -11.75
N LYS A 62 -1.17 -8.47 -11.30
CA LYS A 62 -1.49 -9.78 -10.69
C LYS A 62 -1.02 -9.75 -9.24
N PRO A 63 -1.92 -9.76 -8.24
CA PRO A 63 -1.52 -9.82 -6.85
C PRO A 63 -0.79 -11.13 -6.55
N ALA A 64 -0.04 -11.14 -5.45
CA ALA A 64 0.52 -12.37 -4.91
C ALA A 64 -0.62 -13.36 -4.64
N ALA A 65 -0.33 -14.65 -4.86
CA ALA A 65 -1.29 -15.70 -4.51
C ALA A 65 -1.58 -15.63 -3.00
N GLN A 66 -2.83 -15.89 -2.62
CA GLN A 66 -3.14 -16.08 -1.21
C GLN A 66 -2.32 -17.24 -0.65
N ALA A 67 -1.78 -17.07 0.55
CA ALA A 67 -1.08 -18.14 1.25
C ALA A 67 -2.03 -19.32 1.53
N ASN A 68 -1.51 -20.54 1.59
CA ASN A 68 -2.30 -21.71 1.95
C ASN A 68 -2.79 -21.57 3.41
N GLU A 69 -4.04 -21.92 3.67
CA GLU A 69 -4.63 -21.92 5.02
C GLU A 69 -3.80 -22.75 6.02
N GLN A 70 -3.21 -23.86 5.56
CA GLN A 70 -2.32 -24.69 6.37
C GLN A 70 -1.05 -23.95 6.80
N GLU A 71 -0.43 -23.20 5.89
CA GLU A 71 0.76 -22.38 6.18
C GLU A 71 0.41 -21.25 7.15
N ILE A 72 -0.75 -20.61 6.96
CA ILE A 72 -1.27 -19.58 7.87
C ILE A 72 -1.45 -20.16 9.28
N GLN A 73 -2.07 -21.34 9.40
CA GLN A 73 -2.31 -21.96 10.70
C GLN A 73 -1.02 -22.37 11.40
N GLN A 74 -0.04 -22.93 10.66
CA GLN A 74 1.27 -23.28 11.19
C GLN A 74 2.03 -22.07 11.74
N ILE A 75 2.10 -20.96 10.99
CA ILE A 75 2.75 -19.72 11.42
C ILE A 75 2.05 -19.13 12.65
N LYS A 76 0.70 -19.11 12.66
CA LYS A 76 -0.07 -18.64 13.83
C LYS A 76 0.28 -19.41 15.10
N THR A 77 0.38 -20.73 15.02
CA THR A 77 0.78 -21.56 16.17
C THR A 77 2.22 -21.28 16.61
N GLN A 78 3.15 -21.07 15.67
CA GLN A 78 4.55 -20.74 15.99
C GLN A 78 4.71 -19.37 16.69
N LEU A 79 3.85 -18.40 16.39
CA LEU A 79 3.87 -17.06 16.98
C LEU A 79 3.13 -16.97 18.34
N GLN A 80 2.43 -18.02 18.75
CA GLN A 80 1.70 -18.09 20.02
C GLN A 80 2.52 -18.71 21.17
N GLY A 81 3.77 -19.12 20.90
CA GLY A 81 4.74 -19.58 21.91
C GLY A 81 5.74 -18.49 22.27
#